data_AF-A0A0F2J7Q4-F1
#
_entry.id   AF-A0A0F2J7Q4-F1
#
_cell.length_a   1.000
_cell.length_b   1.000
_cell.length_c   1.000
_cell.angle_alpha   90.00
_cell.angle_beta   90.00
_cell.angle_gamma   90.00
#
_symmetry.space_group_name_H-M   'P 1'
#
loop_
_entity.id
_entity.type
_entity.pdbx_description
1 polymer ?
#
loop_
_entity_poly.entity_id
_entity_poly.type
_entity_poly.pdbx_seq_one_letter_code
_entity_poly.pdbx_strand_id
1 'polypeptide(L)'
;MLNHEPPAQNRARTLFDLIAIGLVVVILTAIHYTNYHYEMNYHILLQFAYYLPVIYAAMRFGPAGGIISSLVITVLILPLMMYFQAMAPSAMYTQWVEIGLINVIGWLTGFLTEQERKASRNYQLALTVQKELVEKLKREGQERERLEGEIRQTERLTALGHMSAGLAHEIRNPLGIMKVSIQLMALEKSDDGVVSDYCRVLIEECERLNR
;
A
#
# COMPACT_ATOMS: atom_id res chain seq x y z
N MET A 1 0.46 -10.45 -6.35
CA MET A 1 1.10 -11.32 -7.35
C MET A 1 2.10 -10.48 -8.12
N LEU A 2 3.38 -10.57 -7.74
CA LEU A 2 4.48 -9.94 -8.48
C LEU A 2 4.77 -10.84 -9.68
N ASN A 3 4.53 -10.35 -10.90
CA ASN A 3 4.93 -11.02 -12.13
C ASN A 3 6.46 -11.06 -12.20
N HIS A 4 7.06 -12.06 -11.56
CA HIS A 4 8.41 -12.47 -11.87
C HIS A 4 8.36 -13.16 -13.23
N GLU A 5 8.70 -12.43 -14.30
CA GLU A 5 8.92 -13.04 -15.61
C GLU A 5 9.95 -14.19 -15.47
N PRO A 6 9.72 -15.34 -16.13
CA PRO A 6 10.61 -16.48 -16.01
C PRO A 6 12.04 -16.11 -16.42
N PRO A 7 13.06 -16.62 -15.70
CA PRO A 7 14.46 -16.18 -15.84
C PRO A 7 15.02 -16.34 -17.26
N ALA A 8 14.49 -17.26 -18.06
CA ALA A 8 14.85 -17.45 -19.47
C ALA A 8 14.38 -16.30 -20.38
N GLN A 9 13.19 -15.76 -20.14
CA GLN A 9 12.60 -14.68 -20.95
C GLN A 9 13.31 -13.35 -20.69
N ASN A 10 13.74 -13.14 -19.45
CA ASN A 10 14.50 -11.95 -19.08
C ASN A 10 15.91 -11.97 -19.70
N ARG A 11 16.57 -13.14 -19.72
CA ARG A 11 17.88 -13.32 -20.40
C ARG A 11 17.81 -13.06 -21.90
N ALA A 12 16.78 -13.59 -22.58
CA ALA A 12 16.60 -13.38 -24.02
C ALA A 12 16.42 -11.89 -24.37
N ARG A 13 15.64 -11.15 -23.57
CA ARG A 13 15.47 -9.71 -23.73
C ARG A 13 16.76 -8.93 -23.48
N THR A 14 17.46 -9.23 -22.38
CA THR A 14 18.77 -8.60 -22.11
C THR A 14 19.76 -8.84 -23.24
N LEU A 15 19.81 -10.06 -23.77
CA LEU A 15 20.67 -10.39 -24.90
C LEU A 15 20.29 -9.60 -26.16
N PHE A 16 18.99 -9.50 -26.46
CA PHE A 16 18.49 -8.68 -27.56
C PHE A 16 18.89 -7.21 -27.40
N ASP A 17 18.68 -6.62 -26.22
CA ASP A 17 19.02 -5.22 -25.93
C ASP A 17 20.53 -4.96 -26.13
N LEU A 18 21.38 -5.88 -25.67
CA LEU A 18 22.84 -5.79 -25.84
C LEU A 18 23.24 -5.90 -27.32
N ILE A 19 22.64 -6.83 -28.07
CA ILE A 19 22.89 -6.97 -29.52
C ILE A 19 22.47 -5.71 -30.26
N ALA A 20 21.29 -5.16 -29.95
CA ALA A 20 20.78 -3.95 -30.57
C ALA A 20 21.70 -2.74 -30.30
N ILE A 21 22.11 -2.54 -29.05
CA ILE A 21 23.08 -1.49 -28.68
C ILE A 21 24.39 -1.68 -29.45
N GLY A 22 24.95 -2.90 -29.42
CA GLY A 22 26.22 -3.21 -30.08
C GLY A 22 26.15 -2.96 -31.59
N LEU A 23 25.06 -3.37 -32.24
CA LEU A 23 24.84 -3.17 -33.68
C LEU A 23 24.73 -1.69 -34.02
N VAL A 24 23.99 -0.90 -33.24
CA VAL A 24 23.91 0.56 -33.44
C VAL A 24 25.28 1.21 -33.28
N VAL A 25 26.04 0.87 -32.23
CA VAL A 25 27.38 1.42 -32.01
C VAL A 25 28.31 1.07 -33.17
N VAL A 26 28.34 -0.18 -33.63
CA VAL A 26 29.17 -0.62 -34.75
C VAL A 26 28.81 0.12 -36.05
N ILE A 27 27.52 0.29 -36.34
CA ILE A 27 27.06 1.02 -37.53
C ILE A 27 27.48 2.49 -37.44
N LEU A 28 27.27 3.15 -36.31
CA LEU A 28 27.68 4.54 -36.11
C LEU A 28 29.20 4.70 -36.25
N THR A 29 29.99 3.77 -35.71
CA THR A 29 31.45 3.77 -35.83
C THR A 29 31.91 3.55 -37.25
N ALA A 30 31.30 2.62 -37.99
CA ALA A 30 31.60 2.39 -39.39
C ALA A 30 31.29 3.63 -40.25
N ILE A 31 30.11 4.25 -40.07
CA ILE A 31 29.71 5.45 -40.79
C ILE A 31 30.64 6.62 -40.46
N HIS A 32 31.00 6.79 -39.18
CA HIS A 32 31.93 7.84 -38.76
C HIS A 32 33.32 7.64 -39.39
N TYR A 33 33.79 6.40 -39.49
CA TYR A 33 35.07 6.08 -40.14
C TYR A 33 35.07 6.41 -41.64
N THR A 34 34.02 6.02 -42.37
CA THR A 34 33.95 6.23 -43.82
C THR A 34 33.67 7.67 -44.22
N ASN A 35 32.88 8.40 -43.44
CA ASN A 35 32.44 9.76 -43.76
C ASN A 35 33.33 10.84 -43.16
N TYR A 36 34.47 10.46 -42.58
CA TYR A 36 35.33 11.41 -41.87
C TYR A 36 35.86 12.56 -42.77
N HIS A 37 35.93 12.32 -44.08
CA HIS A 37 36.41 13.30 -45.06
C HIS A 37 35.31 14.18 -45.68
N TYR A 38 34.03 13.96 -45.36
CA TYR A 38 32.92 14.74 -45.88
C TYR A 38 32.55 15.92 -44.96
N GLU A 39 31.81 16.89 -45.49
CA GLU A 39 31.51 18.20 -44.89
C GLU A 39 31.26 18.19 -43.37
N MET A 40 31.72 19.24 -42.69
CA MET A 40 31.69 19.42 -41.23
C MET A 40 30.31 19.23 -40.58
N ASN A 41 29.22 19.35 -41.35
CA ASN A 41 27.84 19.17 -40.90
C ASN A 41 27.49 17.70 -40.59
N TYR A 42 28.04 16.73 -41.33
CA TYR A 42 27.74 15.31 -41.12
C TYR A 42 28.37 14.76 -39.85
N HIS A 43 29.56 15.27 -39.50
CA HIS A 43 30.25 14.95 -38.27
C HIS A 43 29.37 15.26 -37.05
N ILE A 44 28.89 16.49 -36.92
CA ILE A 44 28.10 16.94 -35.77
C ILE A 44 26.83 16.09 -35.58
N LEU A 45 26.16 15.70 -36.66
CA LEU A 45 24.97 14.86 -36.57
C LEU A 45 25.29 13.44 -36.06
N LEU A 46 26.39 12.85 -36.52
CA LEU A 46 26.85 11.53 -36.05
C LEU A 46 27.29 11.57 -34.59
N GLN A 47 27.87 12.68 -34.14
CA GLN A 47 28.21 12.90 -32.73
C GLN A 47 26.96 12.81 -31.83
N PHE A 48 25.87 13.45 -32.25
CA PHE A 48 24.60 13.36 -31.52
C PHE A 48 23.99 11.95 -31.52
N ALA A 49 24.25 11.14 -32.54
CA ALA A 49 23.70 9.79 -32.62
C ALA A 49 24.28 8.85 -31.55
N TYR A 50 25.52 9.06 -31.09
CA TYR A 50 26.14 8.24 -30.04
C TYR A 50 25.50 8.38 -28.66
N TYR A 51 24.77 9.47 -28.40
CA TYR A 51 24.03 9.61 -27.13
C TYR A 51 22.87 8.62 -27.02
N LEU A 52 22.25 8.22 -28.13
CA LEU A 52 21.10 7.31 -28.13
C LEU A 52 21.40 5.94 -27.51
N PRO A 53 22.41 5.17 -27.97
CA PRO A 53 22.73 3.88 -27.36
C PRO A 53 23.15 4.01 -25.90
N VAL A 54 23.81 5.11 -25.51
CA VAL A 54 24.23 5.36 -24.12
C VAL A 54 23.04 5.65 -23.21
N ILE A 55 22.15 6.56 -23.63
CA ILE A 55 20.91 6.86 -22.91
C ILE A 55 20.07 5.60 -22.78
N TYR A 56 19.93 4.83 -23.86
CA TYR A 56 19.17 3.58 -23.82
C TYR A 56 19.80 2.55 -22.87
N ALA A 57 21.12 2.35 -22.93
CA ALA A 57 21.84 1.45 -22.01
C ALA A 57 21.69 1.89 -20.54
N ALA A 58 21.78 3.20 -20.28
CA ALA A 58 21.58 3.81 -18.98
C ALA A 58 20.14 3.61 -18.46
N MET A 59 19.15 3.82 -19.33
CA MET A 59 17.74 3.62 -19.01
C MET A 59 17.41 2.15 -18.76
N ARG A 60 18.06 1.23 -19.48
CA ARG A 60 17.79 -0.21 -19.38
C ARG A 60 18.50 -0.86 -18.20
N PHE A 61 19.80 -0.64 -18.08
CA PHE A 61 20.69 -1.30 -17.12
C PHE A 61 21.13 -0.39 -15.97
N GLY A 62 20.60 0.83 -15.88
CA GLY A 62 20.91 1.77 -14.81
C GLY A 62 22.31 2.39 -14.95
N PRO A 63 22.94 2.80 -13.83
CA PRO A 63 24.23 3.50 -13.85
C PRO A 63 25.35 2.70 -14.51
N ALA A 64 25.38 1.39 -14.27
CA ALA A 64 26.39 0.51 -14.86
C ALA A 64 26.30 0.48 -16.39
N GLY A 65 25.08 0.40 -16.95
CA GLY A 65 24.87 0.44 -18.40
C GLY A 65 25.34 1.74 -19.03
N GLY A 66 24.98 2.87 -18.42
CA GLY A 66 25.36 4.20 -18.90
C GLY A 66 26.87 4.40 -18.88
N ILE A 67 27.53 4.07 -17.78
CA ILE A 67 28.99 4.22 -17.62
C ILE A 67 29.75 3.26 -18.54
N ILE A 68 29.37 1.98 -18.59
CA ILE A 68 30.07 1.00 -19.42
C ILE A 68 29.92 1.35 -20.90
N SER A 69 28.71 1.68 -21.36
CA SER A 69 28.49 2.02 -22.78
C SER A 69 29.22 3.30 -23.20
N SER A 70 29.23 4.35 -22.37
CA SER A 70 29.94 5.60 -22.66
C SER A 70 31.46 5.39 -22.73
N LEU A 71 32.02 4.58 -21.83
CA LEU A 71 33.44 4.24 -21.83
C LEU A 71 33.81 3.37 -23.04
N VAL A 72 32.97 2.40 -23.41
CA VAL A 72 33.19 1.59 -24.62
C VAL A 72 33.22 2.47 -25.86
N ILE A 73 32.25 3.38 -26.02
CA ILE A 73 32.23 4.32 -27.14
C ILE A 73 33.46 5.23 -27.12
N THR A 74 33.88 5.71 -25.94
CA THR A 74 35.11 6.51 -25.79
C THR A 74 36.34 5.75 -26.30
N VAL A 75 36.51 4.49 -25.90
CA VAL A 75 37.63 3.65 -26.34
C VAL A 75 37.57 3.38 -27.85
N LEU A 76 36.38 3.22 -28.45
CA LEU A 76 36.24 3.03 -29.89
C LEU A 76 36.59 4.29 -30.70
N ILE A 77 36.33 5.48 -30.16
CA ILE A 77 36.58 6.76 -30.84
C ILE A 77 38.05 7.18 -30.72
N LEU A 78 38.75 6.88 -29.62
CA LEU A 78 40.12 7.34 -29.38
C LEU A 78 41.13 6.98 -30.50
N PRO A 79 41.22 5.73 -31.00
CA PRO A 79 42.10 5.39 -32.11
C PRO A 79 41.75 6.14 -33.40
N LEU A 80 40.47 6.45 -33.61
CA LEU A 80 40.00 7.21 -34.76
C LEU A 80 40.57 8.62 -34.76
N MET A 81 40.59 9.28 -33.59
CA MET A 81 41.18 10.61 -33.42
C MET A 81 42.68 10.59 -33.73
N MET A 82 43.41 9.54 -33.31
CA MET A 82 44.85 9.44 -33.51
C MET A 82 45.26 9.12 -34.96
N TYR A 83 44.43 8.35 -35.68
CA TYR A 83 44.67 7.99 -37.08
C TYR A 83 44.59 9.22 -38.00
N PHE A 84 43.71 10.17 -37.69
CA PHE A 84 43.53 11.39 -38.46
C PHE A 84 44.36 12.56 -37.88
N GLN A 85 45.71 12.45 -37.98
CA GLN A 85 46.68 13.44 -37.48
C GLN A 85 46.55 14.87 -38.09
N ALA A 86 45.76 15.07 -39.15
CA ALA A 86 45.63 16.34 -39.86
C ALA A 86 44.38 17.17 -39.47
N MET A 87 43.82 16.93 -38.28
CA MET A 87 42.65 17.67 -37.81
C MET A 87 42.96 19.14 -37.50
N ALA A 88 42.06 20.05 -37.90
CA ALA A 88 42.13 21.43 -37.45
C ALA A 88 41.97 21.48 -35.91
N PRO A 89 42.64 22.41 -35.19
CA PRO A 89 42.54 22.50 -33.74
C PRO A 89 41.10 22.60 -33.22
N SER A 90 40.21 23.29 -33.93
CA SER A 90 38.78 23.40 -33.59
C SER A 90 38.07 22.05 -33.55
N ALA A 91 38.35 21.15 -34.50
CA ALA A 91 37.76 19.83 -34.57
C ALA A 91 38.23 18.92 -33.41
N MET A 92 39.49 19.06 -32.99
CA MET A 92 40.00 18.37 -31.80
C MET A 92 39.24 18.79 -30.54
N TYR A 93 39.03 20.11 -30.34
CA TYR A 93 38.27 20.60 -29.19
C TYR A 93 36.84 20.07 -29.17
N THR A 94 36.15 20.07 -30.31
CA THR A 94 34.78 19.54 -30.41
C THR A 94 34.70 18.07 -30.01
N GLN A 95 35.66 17.24 -30.43
CA GLN A 95 35.68 15.81 -30.09
C GLN A 95 35.99 15.55 -28.61
N TRP A 96 36.92 16.31 -28.00
CA TRP A 96 37.16 16.19 -26.56
C TRP A 96 35.95 16.60 -25.72
N VAL A 97 35.25 17.66 -26.13
CA VAL A 97 34.01 18.09 -25.48
C VAL A 97 32.92 17.02 -25.62
N GLU A 98 32.77 16.44 -26.80
CA GLU A 98 31.79 15.37 -27.05
C GLU A 98 32.07 14.13 -26.20
N ILE A 99 33.31 13.65 -26.14
CA ILE A 99 33.69 12.51 -25.27
C ILE A 99 33.34 12.83 -23.80
N GLY A 100 33.62 14.04 -23.35
CA GLY A 100 33.23 14.51 -22.02
C GLY A 100 31.70 14.43 -21.83
N LEU A 101 30.94 14.98 -22.77
CA LEU A 101 29.48 14.99 -22.72
C LEU A 101 28.86 13.58 -22.74
N ILE A 102 29.37 12.66 -23.57
CA ILE A 102 28.87 11.28 -23.65
C ILE A 102 29.02 10.57 -22.31
N ASN A 103 30.16 10.74 -21.64
CA ASN A 103 30.39 10.15 -20.32
C ASN A 103 29.53 10.80 -19.23
N VAL A 104 29.41 12.13 -19.25
CA VAL A 104 28.53 12.86 -18.31
C VAL A 104 27.08 12.43 -18.49
N ILE A 105 26.60 12.31 -19.73
CA ILE A 105 25.23 11.86 -20.03
C ILE A 105 25.02 10.41 -19.61
N GLY A 106 25.97 9.50 -19.93
CA GLY A 106 25.87 8.10 -19.50
C GLY A 106 25.75 7.96 -17.99
N TRP A 107 26.59 8.68 -17.24
CA TRP A 107 26.50 8.71 -15.77
C TRP A 107 25.20 9.36 -15.28
N LEU A 108 24.86 10.56 -15.77
CA LEU A 108 23.71 11.35 -15.32
C LEU A 108 22.39 10.62 -15.59
N THR A 109 22.18 10.18 -16.83
CA THR A 109 20.97 9.43 -17.22
C THR A 109 20.86 8.13 -16.42
N GLY A 110 21.98 7.41 -16.22
CA GLY A 110 21.97 6.16 -15.47
C GLY A 110 21.59 6.37 -14.01
N PHE A 111 22.14 7.42 -13.39
CA PHE A 111 21.83 7.79 -12.00
C PHE A 111 20.39 8.30 -11.84
N LEU A 112 19.91 9.18 -12.74
CA LEU A 112 18.54 9.69 -12.73
C LEU A 112 17.52 8.55 -12.91
N THR A 113 17.77 7.64 -13.86
CA THR A 113 16.91 6.46 -14.07
C THR A 113 16.82 5.63 -12.79
N GLU A 114 17.94 5.40 -12.09
CA GLU A 114 17.94 4.62 -10.85
C GLU A 114 17.20 5.35 -9.72
N GLN A 115 17.32 6.68 -9.63
CA GLN A 115 16.56 7.47 -8.68
C GLN A 115 15.05 7.41 -8.96
N GLU A 116 14.63 7.59 -10.21
CA GLU A 116 13.22 7.49 -10.61
C GLU A 116 12.65 6.10 -10.31
N ARG A 117 13.41 5.03 -10.58
CA ARG A 117 13.01 3.65 -10.27
C ARG A 117 12.84 3.44 -8.76
N LYS A 118 13.79 3.93 -7.95
CA LYS A 118 13.69 3.86 -6.47
C LYS A 118 12.50 4.66 -5.95
N ALA A 119 12.29 5.87 -6.44
CA ALA A 119 11.16 6.72 -6.08
C ALA A 119 9.82 6.05 -6.44
N SER A 120 9.70 5.55 -7.67
CA SER A 120 8.50 4.84 -8.14
C SER A 120 8.20 3.60 -7.30
N ARG A 121 9.23 2.82 -6.93
CA ARG A 121 9.08 1.64 -6.07
C ARG A 121 8.62 2.03 -4.66
N ASN A 122 9.23 3.04 -4.06
CA ASN A 122 8.86 3.51 -2.73
C ASN A 122 7.42 4.07 -2.71
N TYR A 123 7.00 4.74 -3.77
CA TYR A 123 5.62 5.22 -3.93
C TYR A 123 4.61 4.07 -4.01
N GLN A 124 4.89 3.03 -4.79
CA GLN A 124 4.01 1.85 -4.87
C GLN A 124 3.93 1.08 -3.54
N LEU A 125 5.05 0.98 -2.81
CA LEU A 125 5.08 0.40 -1.47
C LEU A 125 4.23 1.23 -0.50
N ALA A 126 4.39 2.55 -0.50
CA ALA A 126 3.60 3.45 0.34
C ALA A 126 2.10 3.32 0.06
N LEU A 127 1.69 3.25 -1.22
CA LEU A 127 0.29 3.01 -1.60
C LEU A 127 -0.24 1.67 -1.10
N THR A 128 0.57 0.62 -1.15
CA THR A 128 0.16 -0.72 -0.69
C THR A 128 -0.05 -0.73 0.82
N VAL A 129 0.90 -0.17 1.57
CA VAL A 129 0.81 -0.02 3.04
C VAL A 129 -0.38 0.85 3.43
N GLN A 130 -0.63 1.95 2.71
CA GLN A 130 -1.78 2.82 2.99
C GLN A 130 -3.11 2.07 2.82
N LYS A 131 -3.27 1.27 1.75
CA LYS A 131 -4.47 0.45 1.55
C LYS A 131 -4.68 -0.55 2.66
N GLU A 132 -3.62 -1.25 3.06
CA GLU A 132 -3.68 -2.23 4.16
C GLU A 132 -4.07 -1.57 5.50
N LEU A 133 -3.51 -0.39 5.79
CA LEU A 133 -3.87 0.38 6.99
C LEU A 133 -5.34 0.82 6.98
N VAL A 134 -5.85 1.30 5.84
CA VAL A 134 -7.26 1.70 5.72
C VAL A 134 -8.19 0.50 5.92
N GLU A 135 -7.86 -0.66 5.34
CA GLU A 135 -8.63 -1.88 5.56
C GLU A 135 -8.60 -2.33 7.02
N LYS A 136 -7.43 -2.25 7.67
CA LYS A 136 -7.28 -2.57 9.09
C LYS A 136 -8.11 -1.64 9.98
N LEU A 137 -8.03 -0.32 9.77
CA LEU A 137 -8.83 0.66 10.49
C LEU A 137 -10.33 0.43 10.31
N LYS A 138 -10.75 0.05 9.10
CA LYS A 138 -12.16 -0.29 8.85
C LYS A 138 -12.59 -1.51 9.66
N ARG A 139 -11.77 -2.57 9.70
CA ARG A 139 -12.07 -3.78 10.50
C ARG A 139 -12.12 -3.47 11.99
N GLU A 140 -11.15 -2.70 12.51
CA GLU A 140 -11.13 -2.27 13.92
C GLU A 140 -12.35 -1.42 14.26
N GLY A 141 -12.78 -0.51 13.36
CA GLY A 141 -13.99 0.28 13.53
C GLY A 141 -15.26 -0.57 13.58
N GLN A 142 -15.39 -1.56 12.69
CA GLN A 142 -16.52 -2.49 12.67
C GLN A 142 -16.58 -3.36 13.93
N GLU A 143 -15.43 -3.85 14.39
CA GLU A 143 -15.37 -4.65 15.62
C GLU A 143 -15.72 -3.81 16.85
N ARG A 144 -15.26 -2.57 16.89
CA ARG A 144 -15.63 -1.63 17.96
C ARG A 144 -17.14 -1.36 17.98
N GLU A 145 -17.74 -1.13 16.82
CA GLU A 145 -19.20 -0.92 16.72
C GLU A 145 -19.98 -2.14 17.21
N ARG A 146 -19.52 -3.35 16.87
CA ARG A 146 -20.10 -4.61 17.36
C ARG A 146 -20.06 -4.70 18.89
N LEU A 147 -18.89 -4.46 19.48
CA LEU A 147 -18.69 -4.50 20.93
C LEU A 147 -19.52 -3.42 21.65
N GLU A 148 -19.60 -2.20 21.11
CA GLU A 148 -20.45 -1.14 21.66
C GLU A 148 -21.94 -1.50 21.60
N GLY A 149 -22.36 -2.26 20.57
CA GLY A 149 -23.71 -2.80 20.46
C GLY A 149 -24.02 -3.85 21.53
N GLU A 150 -23.09 -4.79 21.74
CA GLU A 150 -23.19 -5.83 22.78
C GLU A 150 -23.27 -5.21 24.19
N ILE A 151 -22.40 -4.25 24.50
CA ILE A 151 -22.42 -3.52 25.77
C ILE A 151 -23.79 -2.84 26.00
N ARG A 152 -24.31 -2.11 24.99
CA ARG A 152 -25.62 -1.45 25.10
C ARG A 152 -26.77 -2.44 25.35
N GLN A 153 -26.71 -3.63 24.76
CA GLN A 153 -27.70 -4.68 25.00
C GLN A 153 -27.60 -5.21 26.44
N THR A 154 -26.39 -5.47 26.92
CA THR A 154 -26.16 -5.92 28.30
C THR A 154 -26.60 -4.88 29.34
N GLU A 155 -26.34 -3.60 29.10
CA GLU A 155 -26.81 -2.51 29.96
C GLU A 155 -28.33 -2.46 30.05
N ARG A 156 -29.03 -2.58 28.90
CA ARG A 156 -30.51 -2.63 28.86
C ARG A 156 -31.07 -3.82 29.65
N LEU A 157 -30.49 -5.01 29.48
CA LEU A 157 -30.91 -6.20 30.19
C LEU A 157 -30.67 -6.07 31.70
N THR A 158 -29.54 -5.48 32.10
CA THR A 158 -29.20 -5.22 33.51
C THR A 158 -30.17 -4.24 34.14
N ALA A 159 -30.46 -3.12 33.45
CA ALA A 159 -31.43 -2.13 33.90
C ALA A 159 -32.84 -2.74 34.05
N LEU A 160 -33.28 -3.52 33.07
CA LEU A 160 -34.55 -4.26 33.15
C LEU A 160 -34.56 -5.23 34.33
N GLY A 161 -33.47 -5.99 34.53
CA GLY A 161 -33.34 -6.91 35.66
C GLY A 161 -33.46 -6.20 37.02
N HIS A 162 -32.77 -5.07 37.19
CA HIS A 162 -32.88 -4.25 38.40
C HIS A 162 -34.28 -3.68 38.61
N MET A 163 -34.91 -3.15 37.55
CA MET A 163 -36.27 -2.61 37.63
C MET A 163 -37.30 -3.70 37.94
N SER A 164 -37.20 -4.88 37.30
CA SER A 164 -38.09 -6.01 37.57
C SER A 164 -37.94 -6.52 38.99
N ALA A 165 -36.72 -6.59 39.54
CA ALA A 165 -36.50 -6.94 40.94
C ALA A 165 -37.08 -5.89 41.89
N GLY A 166 -36.92 -4.60 41.58
CA GLY A 166 -37.53 -3.50 42.32
C GLY A 166 -39.06 -3.57 42.32
N LEU A 167 -39.67 -3.73 41.15
CA LEU A 167 -41.11 -3.91 40.98
C LEU A 167 -41.64 -5.14 41.74
N ALA A 168 -40.93 -6.28 41.66
CA ALA A 168 -41.31 -7.46 42.41
C ALA A 168 -41.30 -7.20 43.92
N HIS A 169 -40.30 -6.47 44.42
CA HIS A 169 -40.23 -6.09 45.82
C HIS A 169 -41.38 -5.12 46.22
N GLU A 170 -41.69 -4.14 45.38
CA GLU A 170 -42.78 -3.19 45.60
C GLU A 170 -44.16 -3.83 45.52
N ILE A 171 -44.38 -4.87 44.70
CA ILE A 171 -45.62 -5.67 44.67
C ILE A 171 -45.74 -6.56 45.91
N ARG A 172 -44.61 -7.07 46.41
CA ARG A 172 -44.56 -7.92 47.60
C ARG A 172 -45.05 -7.21 48.86
N ASN A 173 -44.73 -5.92 48.98
CA ASN A 173 -45.11 -5.09 50.12
C ASN A 173 -46.64 -5.00 50.35
N PRO A 174 -47.47 -4.55 49.38
CA PRO A 174 -48.91 -4.48 49.55
C PRO A 174 -49.55 -5.86 49.67
N LEU A 175 -49.04 -6.91 49.01
CA LEU A 175 -49.51 -8.29 49.22
C LEU A 175 -49.27 -8.76 50.66
N GLY A 176 -48.11 -8.42 51.23
CA GLY A 176 -47.80 -8.67 52.64
C GLY A 176 -48.78 -7.97 53.58
N ILE A 177 -49.04 -6.68 53.34
CA ILE A 177 -50.00 -5.89 54.14
C ILE A 177 -51.43 -6.45 53.99
N MET A 178 -51.88 -6.76 52.77
CA MET A 178 -53.20 -7.34 52.51
C MET A 178 -53.37 -8.66 53.25
N LYS A 179 -52.37 -9.55 53.20
CA LYS A 179 -52.39 -10.82 53.92
C LYS A 179 -52.54 -10.62 55.43
N VAL A 180 -51.77 -9.71 56.04
CA VAL A 180 -51.87 -9.40 57.47
C VAL A 180 -53.27 -8.88 57.83
N SER A 181 -53.82 -7.96 57.04
CA SER A 181 -55.17 -7.43 57.26
C SER A 181 -56.25 -8.51 57.17
N ILE A 182 -56.16 -9.42 56.18
CA ILE A 182 -57.10 -10.55 56.04
C ILE A 182 -56.97 -11.53 57.21
N GLN A 183 -55.74 -11.80 57.67
CA GLN A 183 -55.51 -12.65 58.84
C GLN A 183 -56.12 -12.05 60.12
N LEU A 184 -56.02 -10.73 60.30
CA LEU A 184 -56.64 -10.04 61.44
C LEU A 184 -58.17 -10.13 61.38
N MET A 185 -58.77 -9.95 60.20
CA MET A 185 -60.22 -10.07 59.98
C MET A 185 -60.72 -11.49 60.24
N ALA A 186 -59.96 -12.51 59.83
CA ALA A 186 -60.27 -13.91 60.11
C ALA A 186 -60.25 -14.24 61.61
N LEU A 187 -59.36 -13.59 62.40
CA LEU A 187 -59.30 -13.73 63.85
C LEU A 187 -60.50 -13.06 64.53
N GLU A 188 -60.86 -11.83 64.14
CA GLU A 188 -61.99 -11.08 64.72
C GLU A 188 -63.36 -11.69 64.43
N LYS A 189 -63.54 -12.31 63.24
CA LYS A 189 -64.80 -12.90 62.77
C LYS A 189 -64.79 -14.43 62.78
N SER A 190 -64.07 -15.03 63.72
CA SER A 190 -63.84 -16.49 63.79
C SER A 190 -65.10 -17.36 63.95
N ASP A 191 -66.20 -16.80 64.48
CA ASP A 191 -67.51 -17.47 64.62
C ASP A 191 -68.36 -17.46 63.33
N ASP A 192 -67.96 -16.72 62.29
CA ASP A 192 -68.67 -16.63 61.01
C ASP A 192 -67.97 -17.50 59.96
N GLY A 193 -68.47 -18.73 59.79
CA GLY A 193 -67.87 -19.73 58.91
C GLY A 193 -67.75 -19.27 57.44
N VAL A 194 -68.63 -18.38 56.99
CA VAL A 194 -68.57 -17.85 55.62
C VAL A 194 -67.42 -16.84 55.47
N VAL A 195 -67.25 -15.93 56.43
CA VAL A 195 -66.18 -14.93 56.42
C VAL A 195 -64.80 -15.60 56.55
N SER A 196 -64.70 -16.64 57.38
CA SER A 196 -63.47 -17.42 57.55
C SER A 196 -63.04 -18.12 56.24
N ASP A 197 -63.98 -18.73 55.52
CA ASP A 197 -63.71 -19.38 54.23
C ASP A 197 -63.26 -18.38 53.15
N TYR A 198 -63.87 -17.19 53.07
CA TYR A 198 -63.43 -16.13 52.16
C TYR A 198 -62.03 -15.62 52.51
N CYS A 199 -61.72 -15.43 53.80
CA CYS A 199 -60.39 -15.00 54.23
C CYS A 199 -59.32 -16.05 53.86
N ARG A 200 -59.64 -17.34 53.96
CA ARG A 200 -58.73 -18.42 53.54
C ARG A 200 -58.39 -18.32 52.05
N VAL A 201 -59.39 -18.15 51.18
CA VAL A 201 -59.19 -18.01 49.73
C VAL A 201 -58.36 -16.77 49.39
N LEU A 202 -58.63 -15.63 50.03
CA LEU A 202 -57.88 -14.40 49.78
C LEU A 202 -56.42 -14.49 50.23
N ILE A 203 -56.13 -15.19 51.33
CA ILE A 203 -54.76 -15.47 51.77
C ILE A 203 -54.04 -16.36 50.76
N GLU A 204 -54.69 -17.42 50.25
CA GLU A 204 -54.13 -18.28 49.20
C GLU A 204 -53.79 -17.49 47.93
N GLU A 205 -54.67 -16.60 47.48
CA GLU A 205 -54.41 -15.75 46.31
C GLU A 205 -53.26 -14.76 46.55
N CYS A 206 -53.14 -14.18 47.75
CA CYS A 206 -52.00 -13.31 48.09
C CYS A 206 -50.68 -14.09 48.10
N GLU A 207 -50.67 -15.34 48.60
CA GLU A 207 -49.48 -16.19 48.54
C GLU A 207 -49.14 -16.64 47.11
N ARG A 208 -50.16 -16.89 46.28
CA ARG A 208 -49.97 -17.27 44.88
C ARG A 208 -49.34 -16.13 44.08
N LEU A 209 -49.75 -14.88 44.33
CA LEU A 209 -49.23 -13.68 43.68
C LEU A 209 -47.84 -13.23 44.19
N ASN A 210 -47.40 -13.75 45.33
CA ASN A 210 -46.09 -13.42 45.94
C ASN A 210 -44.94 -14.34 45.46
N ARG A 211 -45.27 -15.49 44.86
CA ARG A 211 -44.29 -16.42 44.26
C ARG A 211 -43.90 -15.96 42.86
#